data_AF-A0A7K9RGC1-F1
#
_entry.id   AF-A0A7K9RGC1-F1
#
_cell.length_a   1.000
_cell.length_b   1.000
_cell.length_c   1.000
_cell.angle_alpha   90.00
_cell.angle_beta   90.00
_cell.angle_gamma   90.00
#
_symmetry.space_group_name_H-M   'P 1'
#
loop_
_entity.id
_entity.type
_entity.pdbx_description
1 polymer ?
#
loop_
_entity_poly.entity_id
_entity_poly.type
_entity_poly.pdbx_seq_one_letter_code
_entity_poly.pdbx_strand_id
1 'polypeptide(L)'
;LGCPIFGVSHILGSPPQVGHIFLADYALLGGLPTGTIGGRPQFVAAPLCLLWLNPRGDLLPVAIQLSQCPGPESPIFLPDTRGWTLAKLWVRASHFVLHEMVT
;
A
#
# COMPACT_ATOMS: atom_id res chain seq x y z
N LEU A 1 -6.35 0.14 -23.31
CA LEU A 1 -6.77 1.50 -22.90
C LEU A 1 -7.57 1.35 -21.63
N GLY A 2 -6.93 1.55 -20.48
CA GLY A 2 -7.54 1.36 -19.17
C GLY A 2 -6.52 1.80 -18.14
N CYS A 3 -6.52 3.10 -17.84
CA CYS A 3 -5.59 3.74 -16.94
C CYS A 3 -5.72 3.13 -15.54
N PRO A 4 -4.64 2.63 -14.90
CA PRO A 4 -4.68 2.36 -13.49
C PRO A 4 -4.67 3.71 -12.76
N ILE A 5 -5.72 3.94 -11.98
CA ILE A 5 -5.86 5.04 -11.04
C ILE A 5 -4.60 5.15 -10.16
N PHE A 6 -3.80 6.18 -10.40
CA PHE A 6 -2.73 6.61 -9.51
C PHE A 6 -3.37 7.36 -8.33
N GLY A 7 -3.54 6.68 -7.19
CA GLY A 7 -3.77 7.34 -5.92
C GLY A 7 -2.48 8.02 -5.45
N VAL A 8 -2.40 9.34 -5.64
CA VAL A 8 -1.38 10.30 -5.15
C VAL A 8 0.08 9.89 -5.45
N SER A 9 0.54 10.15 -6.67
CA SER A 9 1.98 10.12 -7.00
C SER A 9 2.66 11.40 -6.49
N HIS A 10 3.27 11.36 -5.31
CA HIS A 10 4.33 12.31 -4.97
C HIS A 10 5.65 11.80 -5.58
N ILE A 11 6.06 12.38 -6.71
CA ILE A 11 7.37 12.13 -7.31
C ILE A 11 8.42 12.78 -6.40
N LEU A 12 9.18 12.00 -5.65
CA LEU A 12 10.40 12.48 -5.00
C LEU A 12 11.48 12.60 -6.08
N GLY A 13 11.64 13.80 -6.65
CA GLY A 13 12.50 14.04 -7.81
C GLY A 13 14.00 13.92 -7.49
N SER A 14 14.70 13.05 -8.22
CA SER A 14 16.15 13.08 -8.44
C SER A 14 16.47 12.47 -9.84
N PRO A 15 17.67 12.70 -10.42
CA PRO A 15 17.91 12.72 -11.87
C PRO A 15 17.65 11.37 -12.60
N PRO A 16 17.50 11.37 -13.95
CA PRO A 16 16.96 10.28 -14.79
C PRO A 16 17.73 8.94 -14.80
N GLN A 17 18.70 8.75 -13.91
CA GLN A 17 19.42 7.49 -13.68
C GLN A 17 18.91 6.74 -12.43
N VAL A 18 18.04 7.37 -11.62
CA VAL A 18 17.40 6.78 -10.44
C VAL A 18 15.96 6.43 -10.82
N GLY A 19 15.59 5.15 -10.78
CA GLY A 19 14.26 4.69 -11.20
C GLY A 19 13.13 5.41 -10.45
N HIS A 20 11.96 5.52 -11.09
CA HIS A 20 10.85 6.30 -10.55
C HIS A 20 10.29 5.65 -9.28
N ILE A 21 10.22 6.40 -8.19
CA ILE A 21 9.59 5.98 -6.94
C ILE A 21 8.15 6.50 -6.90
N PHE A 22 7.22 5.65 -6.51
CA PHE A 22 5.80 5.95 -6.38
C PHE A 22 5.31 5.55 -4.99
N LEU A 23 4.25 6.22 -4.52
CA LEU A 23 3.57 5.88 -3.29
C LEU A 23 2.13 5.49 -3.62
N ALA A 24 1.69 4.33 -3.15
CA ALA A 24 0.28 4.00 -3.08
C ALA A 24 -0.20 4.25 -1.64
N ASP A 25 -1.01 5.28 -1.46
CA ASP A 25 -1.54 5.73 -0.18
C ASP A 25 -3.01 5.36 -0.03
N TYR A 26 -3.32 4.56 0.99
CA TYR A 26 -4.66 4.10 1.32
C TYR A 26 -5.25 4.83 2.54
N ALA A 27 -4.85 6.08 2.80
CA ALA A 27 -5.31 6.89 3.92
C ALA A 27 -6.83 6.99 4.05
N LEU A 28 -7.58 6.92 2.94
CA LEU A 28 -9.06 6.95 2.95
C LEU A 28 -9.68 5.80 3.76
N LEU A 29 -8.97 4.68 3.90
CA LEU A 29 -9.42 3.54 4.69
C LEU A 29 -9.19 3.71 6.21
N GLY A 30 -8.47 4.77 6.60
CA GLY A 30 -8.16 5.08 7.99
C GLY A 30 -9.43 5.34 8.80
N GLY A 31 -9.63 4.57 9.87
CA GLY A 31 -10.78 4.73 10.76
C GLY A 31 -12.11 4.24 10.20
N LEU A 32 -12.12 3.51 9.08
CA LEU A 32 -13.35 2.89 8.57
C LEU A 32 -13.94 1.94 9.62
N PRO A 33 -15.27 2.02 9.87
CA PRO A 33 -15.94 1.09 10.76
C PRO A 33 -15.88 -0.31 10.14
N THR A 34 -15.44 -1.29 10.92
CA THR A 34 -15.41 -2.69 10.51
C THR A 34 -16.56 -3.47 11.12
N GLY A 35 -17.18 -4.33 10.30
CA GLY A 35 -18.29 -5.19 10.72
C GLY A 35 -17.83 -6.54 11.28
N THR A 36 -18.81 -7.42 11.48
CA THR A 36 -18.60 -8.83 11.83
C THR A 36 -19.14 -9.75 10.74
N ILE A 37 -18.41 -10.80 10.39
CA ILE A 37 -18.87 -11.86 9.47
C ILE A 37 -18.91 -13.17 10.25
N GLY A 38 -20.09 -13.80 10.33
CA GLY A 38 -20.27 -15.02 11.13
C GLY A 38 -19.89 -14.83 12.60
N GLY A 39 -20.17 -13.65 13.17
CA GLY A 39 -19.80 -13.29 14.54
C GLY A 39 -18.31 -12.95 14.74
N ARG A 40 -17.48 -12.99 13.70
CA ARG A 40 -16.04 -12.68 13.79
C ARG A 40 -15.74 -11.25 13.33
N PRO A 41 -15.04 -10.44 14.14
CA PRO A 41 -14.66 -9.09 13.75
C PRO A 41 -13.77 -9.11 12.52
N GLN A 42 -14.01 -8.16 11.61
CA GLN A 42 -13.18 -7.93 10.45
C GLN A 42 -12.24 -6.75 10.69
N PHE A 43 -11.15 -6.71 9.94
CA PHE A 43 -10.12 -5.68 10.06
C PHE A 43 -9.76 -5.16 8.68
N VAL A 44 -9.52 -3.86 8.60
CA VAL A 44 -9.05 -3.18 7.40
C VAL A 44 -7.80 -2.38 7.78
N ALA A 45 -6.77 -2.47 6.94
CA ALA A 45 -5.57 -1.66 7.09
C ALA A 45 -5.68 -0.39 6.22
N ALA A 46 -4.93 0.64 6.59
CA ALA A 46 -4.75 1.85 5.78
C ALA A 46 -3.27 2.00 5.41
N PRO A 47 -2.73 1.11 4.55
CA PRO A 47 -1.30 1.02 4.33
C PRO A 47 -0.73 2.18 3.49
N LEU A 48 0.59 2.33 3.60
CA LEU A 48 1.45 3.09 2.71
C LEU A 48 2.38 2.09 2.00
N CYS A 49 2.33 2.03 0.67
CA CYS A 49 3.15 1.12 -0.12
C CYS A 49 4.08 1.90 -1.04
N LEU A 50 5.38 1.88 -0.75
CA LEU A 50 6.41 2.48 -1.59
C LEU A 50 6.76 1.51 -2.72
N LEU A 51 6.72 2.03 -3.94
CA LEU A 51 6.91 1.27 -5.18
C LEU A 51 8.07 1.87 -5.96
N TRP A 52 8.85 1.01 -6.60
CA TRP A 52 9.94 1.39 -7.49
C TRP A 52 9.68 0.85 -8.88
N LEU A 53 9.69 1.73 -9.88
CA LEU A 53 9.71 1.35 -11.29
C LEU A 53 11.15 1.08 -11.70
N ASN A 54 11.46 -0.19 -11.88
CA ASN A 54 12.80 -0.61 -12.26
C ASN A 54 13.10 -0.24 -13.74
N PRO A 55 14.37 -0.29 -14.18
CA PRO A 55 14.73 -0.02 -15.57
C PRO A 55 14.13 -0.99 -16.60
N ARG A 56 13.57 -2.13 -16.17
CA ARG A 56 12.86 -3.09 -17.03
C ARG A 56 11.38 -2.73 -17.23
N GLY A 57 10.87 -1.73 -16.53
CA GLY A 57 9.47 -1.31 -16.57
C GLY A 57 8.57 -2.03 -15.57
N ASP A 58 9.12 -2.81 -14.63
CA ASP A 58 8.33 -3.45 -13.57
C ASP A 58 8.15 -2.50 -12.38
N LEU A 59 6.92 -2.37 -11.90
CA LEU A 59 6.61 -1.64 -10.67
C LEU A 59 6.63 -2.60 -9.47
N LEU A 60 7.63 -2.46 -8.60
CA LEU A 60 7.90 -3.39 -7.51
C LEU A 60 7.72 -2.73 -6.14
N PRO A 61 7.04 -3.37 -5.17
CA PRO A 61 6.97 -2.85 -3.81
C PRO A 61 8.35 -2.98 -3.13
N VAL A 62 8.83 -1.90 -2.53
CA VAL A 62 10.14 -1.83 -1.86
C VAL A 62 10.05 -1.56 -0.37
N ALA A 63 8.93 -1.00 0.11
CA ALA A 63 8.63 -0.86 1.53
C ALA A 63 7.11 -0.76 1.76
N ILE A 64 6.60 -1.32 2.85
CA ILE A 64 5.19 -1.26 3.22
C ILE A 64 5.06 -0.91 4.70
N GLN A 65 4.25 0.09 5.04
CA GLN A 65 3.77 0.35 6.40
C GLN A 65 2.27 0.08 6.43
N LEU A 66 1.76 -0.68 7.40
CA LEU A 66 0.34 -1.09 7.42
C LEU A 66 -0.61 -0.07 8.08
N SER A 67 -0.05 0.95 8.73
CA SER A 67 -0.77 2.08 9.32
C SER A 67 -0.29 3.39 8.71
N GLN A 68 -1.14 4.42 8.77
CA GLN A 68 -0.79 5.79 8.43
C GLN A 68 0.14 6.42 9.49
N CYS A 69 -0.04 6.03 10.76
CA CYS A 69 0.76 6.57 11.87
C CYS A 69 2.01 5.69 12.09
N PRO A 70 3.23 6.25 11.95
CA PRO A 70 4.45 5.51 12.24
C PRO A 70 4.60 5.26 13.75
N GLY A 71 5.23 4.15 14.13
CA GLY A 71 5.54 3.84 15.53
C GLY A 71 6.02 2.41 15.73
N PRO A 72 6.39 2.04 16.97
CA PRO A 72 6.86 0.68 17.28
C PRO A 72 5.88 -0.43 16.91
N GLU A 73 4.58 -0.14 17.00
CA GLU A 73 3.48 -1.05 16.65
C GLU A 73 3.14 -1.06 15.16
N SER A 74 3.75 -0.18 14.35
CA SER A 74 3.58 -0.14 12.90
C SER A 74 4.95 -0.17 12.21
N PRO A 75 5.61 -1.34 12.18
CA PRO A 75 6.91 -1.46 11.53
C PRO A 75 6.78 -1.28 10.01
N ILE A 76 7.88 -0.84 9.41
CA ILE A 76 8.05 -0.84 7.96
C ILE A 76 8.57 -2.21 7.55
N PHE A 77 7.78 -2.91 6.74
CA PHE A 77 8.17 -4.19 6.15
C PHE A 77 8.98 -3.95 4.88
N LEU A 78 10.13 -4.62 4.79
CA LEU A 78 10.99 -4.64 3.60
C LEU A 78 10.95 -6.03 2.95
N PRO A 79 11.34 -6.18 1.67
CA PRO A 79 11.30 -7.46 0.96
C PRO A 79 11.95 -8.65 1.70
N ASP A 80 13.03 -8.40 2.44
CA ASP A 80 13.80 -9.43 3.14
C ASP A 80 13.32 -9.67 4.58
N THR A 81 12.29 -8.95 5.04
CA THR A 81 11.78 -9.08 6.42
C THR A 81 10.76 -10.20 6.54
N ARG A 82 10.72 -10.83 7.73
CA ARG A 82 9.61 -11.73 8.09
C ARG A 82 8.31 -10.91 8.07
N GLY A 83 7.28 -11.45 7.42
CA GLY A 83 5.99 -10.77 7.28
C GLY A 83 5.81 -9.99 5.97
N TRP A 84 6.82 -9.92 5.09
CA TRP A 84 6.68 -9.25 3.80
C TRP A 84 5.49 -9.75 2.96
N THR A 85 5.29 -11.06 2.89
CA THR A 85 4.14 -11.65 2.17
C THR A 85 2.81 -11.24 2.79
N LEU A 86 2.73 -11.17 4.12
CA LEU A 86 1.53 -10.73 4.83
C LEU A 86 1.28 -9.23 4.61
N ALA A 87 2.32 -8.41 4.62
CA ALA A 87 2.21 -6.99 4.34
C ALA A 87 1.66 -6.73 2.92
N LYS A 88 2.16 -7.45 1.91
CA LYS A 88 1.62 -7.39 0.54
C LYS A 88 0.16 -7.85 0.47
N LEU A 89 -0.22 -8.89 1.23
CA LEU A 89 -1.61 -9.34 1.29
C LEU A 89 -2.53 -8.24 1.83
N TRP A 90 -2.12 -7.54 2.90
CA TRP A 90 -2.87 -6.41 3.45
C TRP A 90 -3.00 -5.24 2.47
N VAL A 91 -1.94 -4.92 1.71
CA VAL A 91 -2.02 -3.92 0.62
C VAL A 91 -3.05 -4.34 -0.44
N ARG A 92 -3.04 -5.61 -0.86
CA ARG A 92 -4.03 -6.14 -1.83
C ARG A 92 -5.46 -6.11 -1.28
N ALA A 93 -5.65 -6.47 -0.02
CA ALA A 93 -6.96 -6.41 0.64
C ALA A 93 -7.47 -4.96 0.74
N SER A 94 -6.60 -4.03 1.12
CA SER A 94 -6.93 -2.59 1.20
C SER A 94 -7.32 -2.03 -0.17
N HIS A 95 -6.57 -2.40 -1.21
CA HIS A 95 -6.91 -2.02 -2.58
C HIS A 95 -8.25 -2.58 -3.04
N PHE A 96 -8.59 -3.82 -2.68
CA PHE A 96 -9.89 -4.40 -2.97
C PHE A 96 -11.03 -3.62 -2.28
N VAL A 97 -10.89 -3.31 -0.98
CA VAL A 97 -11.89 -2.52 -0.25
C VAL A 97 -12.09 -1.14 -0.89
N LEU A 98 -10.99 -0.45 -1.20
CA LEU A 98 -11.05 0.88 -1.82
C LEU A 98 -11.71 0.83 -3.20
N HIS A 99 -11.39 -0.20 -4.01
CA HIS A 99 -11.98 -0.40 -5.32
C HIS A 99 -13.50 -0.53 -5.21
N GLU A 100 -14.01 -1.46 -4.40
CA GLU A 100 -15.45 -1.70 -4.29
C GLU A 100 -16.23 -0.55 -3.65
N MET A 101 -15.60 0.26 -2.80
CA MET A 101 -16.27 1.37 -2.12
C MET A 101 -16.32 2.66 -2.96
N VAL A 102 -15.36 2.88 -3.87
CA VAL A 102 -15.16 4.18 -4.52
C VAL A 102 -15.14 4.09 -6.04
N THR A 103 -14.68 2.98 -6.62
CA THR A 103 -14.52 2.80 -8.08
C THR A 103 -15.73 2.13 -8.69
#